data_AF-A0A847CZT0-F1
#
_entry.id   AF-A0A847CZT0-F1
#
_cell.length_a   1.000
_cell.length_b   1.000
_cell.length_c   1.000
_cell.angle_alpha   90.00
_cell.angle_beta   90.00
_cell.angle_gamma   90.00
#
_symmetry.space_group_name_H-M   'P 1'
#
loop_
_entity.id
_entity.type
_entity.pdbx_description
1 polymer ?
#
loop_
_entity_poly.entity_id
_entity_poly.type
_entity_poly.pdbx_seq_one_letter_code
_entity_poly.pdbx_strand_id
1 'polypeptide(L)'
;MKKTLIFILMLSLLAACTANTTETPVVPDDTTQSGTYQASAFLSKELIYTLKEGVEFGQNYRDAFLAAISRNHQEFLVDGSDYYFEKFTNEGYRIYGLTPVAEVFLDEVTTVGTALMSDEFRSVIQDVLEKDIQTFEYAGKKYVVSQTKKITQISVAQDAALASLAFIEAYDPNFNETISKFDFRLKLEIALELEANGFKYEGDDYGIVNVPGGHSILDSENNLLAEMSDIYVIPPNLADKLPLAFKNMVRDAIVDSKESFVYRDSSGKETKYLLVKNENNWSIKAEEG
;
A
#
# COMPACT_ATOMS: atom_id res chain seq x y z
N MET A 1 20.32 -60.50 0.45
CA MET A 1 19.92 -59.97 1.79
C MET A 1 18.73 -59.05 1.53
N LYS A 2 17.44 -59.40 1.65
CA LYS A 2 16.59 -59.93 2.74
C LYS A 2 16.56 -59.10 4.03
N LYS A 3 15.38 -58.48 4.24
CA LYS A 3 14.76 -57.92 5.47
C LYS A 3 15.18 -56.47 5.80
N THR A 4 14.30 -55.52 6.13
CA THR A 4 13.03 -55.62 6.88
C THR A 4 12.09 -54.46 6.54
N LEU A 5 10.82 -54.81 6.33
CA LEU A 5 9.63 -53.95 6.30
C LEU A 5 9.25 -53.59 7.75
N ILE A 6 9.03 -52.31 8.07
CA ILE A 6 8.32 -51.92 9.30
C ILE A 6 7.09 -51.12 8.87
N PHE A 7 5.95 -51.70 9.20
CA PHE A 7 4.59 -51.16 9.11
C PHE A 7 4.15 -50.79 10.54
N ILE A 8 3.06 -50.02 10.67
CA ILE A 8 2.24 -49.76 11.89
C ILE A 8 2.76 -48.53 12.69
N LEU A 9 1.97 -47.50 13.05
CA LEU A 9 0.57 -47.47 13.51
C LEU A 9 -0.10 -46.11 13.19
N MET A 10 -1.30 -46.17 12.62
CA MET A 10 -2.32 -45.12 12.66
C MET A 10 -2.94 -45.12 14.06
N LEU A 11 -2.89 -43.99 14.79
CA LEU A 11 -3.80 -43.78 15.92
C LEU A 11 -4.34 -42.35 15.88
N SER A 12 -5.60 -42.28 15.46
CA SER A 12 -6.49 -41.15 15.62
C SER A 12 -6.60 -40.71 17.08
N LEU A 13 -6.43 -39.43 17.35
CA LEU A 13 -7.19 -38.75 18.40
C LEU A 13 -7.95 -37.58 17.79
N LEU A 14 -9.26 -37.78 17.66
CA LEU A 14 -10.20 -36.68 17.79
C LEU A 14 -10.04 -36.09 19.19
N ALA A 15 -9.71 -34.81 19.25
CA ALA A 15 -10.16 -33.95 20.33
C ALA A 15 -10.82 -32.73 19.67
N ALA A 16 -12.14 -32.79 19.58
CA ALA A 16 -12.95 -31.60 19.42
C ALA A 16 -12.71 -30.73 20.66
N CYS A 17 -12.09 -29.58 20.46
CA CYS A 17 -12.26 -28.43 21.34
C CYS A 17 -12.72 -27.28 20.45
N THR A 18 -14.02 -27.05 20.49
CA THR A 18 -14.66 -25.83 20.04
C THR A 18 -14.06 -24.66 20.81
N ALA A 19 -13.15 -23.92 20.18
CA ALA A 19 -12.82 -22.57 20.58
C ALA A 19 -13.37 -21.64 19.49
N ASN A 20 -14.67 -21.32 19.62
CA ASN A 20 -15.18 -20.09 19.04
C ASN A 20 -14.62 -18.94 19.87
N THR A 21 -13.51 -18.38 19.43
CA THR A 21 -13.06 -17.04 19.80
C THR A 21 -12.36 -16.44 18.58
N THR A 22 -13.14 -15.91 17.64
CA THR A 22 -12.70 -14.78 16.82
C THR A 22 -12.60 -13.57 17.75
N GLU A 23 -11.59 -13.55 18.60
CA GLU A 23 -11.14 -12.35 19.26
C GLU A 23 -9.79 -12.02 18.64
N THR A 24 -9.79 -11.03 17.75
CA THR A 24 -8.58 -10.35 17.33
C THR A 24 -7.86 -9.88 18.60
N PRO A 25 -6.56 -10.17 18.78
CA PRO A 25 -5.84 -9.72 19.97
C PRO A 25 -5.98 -8.21 20.13
N VAL A 26 -6.67 -7.77 21.16
CA VAL A 26 -6.72 -6.36 21.56
C VAL A 26 -5.43 -6.09 22.32
N VAL A 27 -4.39 -5.63 21.63
CA VAL A 27 -3.22 -5.06 22.31
C VAL A 27 -3.67 -3.72 22.89
N PRO A 28 -3.58 -3.52 24.22
CA PRO A 28 -3.78 -2.20 24.80
C PRO A 28 -2.70 -1.27 24.25
N ASP A 29 -3.13 -0.23 23.54
CA ASP A 29 -2.27 0.90 23.26
C ASP A 29 -2.10 1.65 24.60
N ASP A 30 -0.93 1.50 25.23
CA ASP A 30 -0.58 2.09 26.54
C ASP A 30 -0.58 3.63 26.53
N THR A 31 -0.85 4.26 25.38
CA THR A 31 -1.02 5.72 25.24
C THR A 31 -2.48 6.19 25.26
N THR A 32 -3.44 5.27 25.44
CA THR A 32 -4.88 5.57 25.29
C THR A 32 -5.51 6.21 26.53
N GLN A 33 -6.19 7.35 26.32
CA GLN A 33 -7.02 7.99 27.34
C GLN A 33 -8.29 7.17 27.58
N SER A 34 -8.68 6.91 28.83
CA SER A 34 -10.01 6.36 29.14
C SER A 34 -11.10 7.38 28.75
N GLY A 35 -12.15 6.96 28.06
CA GLY A 35 -13.16 7.91 27.60
C GLY A 35 -14.25 7.33 26.70
N THR A 36 -15.33 8.08 26.57
CA THR A 36 -16.36 7.84 25.56
C THR A 36 -15.97 8.55 24.27
N TYR A 37 -15.84 7.79 23.18
CA TYR A 37 -15.39 8.32 21.90
C TYR A 37 -16.56 8.80 21.03
N GLN A 38 -16.26 9.72 20.13
CA GLN A 38 -17.09 10.00 18.96
C GLN A 38 -16.19 9.97 17.75
N ALA A 39 -16.70 9.49 16.62
CA ALA A 39 -15.94 9.43 15.39
C ALA A 39 -16.84 9.59 14.18
N SER A 40 -16.22 9.99 13.07
CA SER A 40 -16.78 9.84 11.74
C SER A 40 -15.87 8.93 10.94
N ALA A 41 -16.46 8.11 10.07
CA ALA A 41 -15.72 7.28 9.16
C ALA A 41 -16.19 7.47 7.71
N PHE A 42 -15.28 7.28 6.77
CA PHE A 42 -15.55 7.42 5.34
C PHE A 42 -14.55 6.61 4.52
N LEU A 43 -14.99 6.17 3.34
CA LEU A 43 -14.11 5.54 2.36
C LEU A 43 -13.22 6.59 1.69
N SER A 44 -11.93 6.29 1.60
CA SER A 44 -10.95 7.12 0.91
C SER A 44 -11.35 7.31 -0.55
N LYS A 45 -11.28 8.56 -1.02
CA LYS A 45 -11.42 8.92 -2.43
C LYS A 45 -10.21 9.68 -2.95
N GLU A 46 -9.26 9.95 -2.07
CA GLU A 46 -8.08 10.76 -2.35
C GLU A 46 -6.84 9.88 -2.26
N LEU A 47 -5.98 9.98 -3.27
CA LEU A 47 -4.71 9.28 -3.27
C LEU A 47 -3.75 9.94 -2.30
N ILE A 48 -3.12 9.12 -1.48
CA ILE A 48 -2.06 9.50 -0.56
C ILE A 48 -0.73 9.20 -1.22
N TYR A 49 0.17 10.18 -1.16
CA TYR A 49 1.44 10.12 -1.84
C TYR A 49 2.56 9.78 -0.87
N THR A 50 3.26 8.67 -1.10
CA THR A 50 4.51 8.33 -0.43
C THR A 50 5.65 8.65 -1.38
N LEU A 51 6.51 9.61 -1.04
CA LEU A 51 7.57 10.08 -1.93
C LEU A 51 8.86 9.30 -1.73
N LYS A 52 9.57 9.03 -2.81
CA LYS A 52 10.97 8.58 -2.73
C LYS A 52 11.82 9.72 -2.17
N GLU A 53 12.82 9.40 -1.37
CA GLU A 53 13.72 10.39 -0.79
C GLU A 53 14.39 11.24 -1.88
N GLY A 54 14.43 12.56 -1.65
CA GLY A 54 15.04 13.52 -2.58
C GLY A 54 14.16 13.90 -3.78
N VAL A 55 12.96 13.34 -3.91
CA VAL A 55 12.03 13.67 -5.01
C VAL A 55 11.10 14.80 -4.61
N GLU A 56 10.99 15.82 -5.48
CA GLU A 56 9.97 16.84 -5.40
C GLU A 56 8.71 16.35 -6.13
N PHE A 57 7.58 16.30 -5.42
CA PHE A 57 6.29 15.89 -5.99
C PHE A 57 5.14 16.66 -5.31
N GLY A 58 5.12 17.97 -5.60
CA GLY A 58 4.13 18.92 -5.09
C GLY A 58 2.76 18.82 -5.78
N GLN A 59 1.91 19.83 -5.54
CA GLN A 59 0.52 19.84 -6.01
C GLN A 59 0.40 19.83 -7.54
N ASN A 60 1.24 20.57 -8.25
CA ASN A 60 1.28 20.59 -9.72
C ASN A 60 1.53 19.19 -10.32
N TYR A 61 2.39 18.39 -9.69
CA TYR A 61 2.65 17.01 -10.11
C TYR A 61 1.42 16.11 -9.93
N ARG A 62 0.75 16.25 -8.78
CA ARG A 62 -0.48 15.50 -8.46
C ARG A 62 -1.60 15.84 -9.43
N ASP A 63 -1.79 17.13 -9.74
CA ASP A 63 -2.82 17.57 -10.68
C ASP A 63 -2.56 17.04 -12.10
N ALA A 64 -1.29 17.10 -12.56
CA ALA A 64 -0.90 16.57 -13.87
C ALA A 64 -1.08 15.04 -13.95
N PHE A 65 -0.69 14.33 -12.90
CA PHE A 65 -0.88 12.88 -12.78
C PHE A 65 -2.38 12.49 -12.80
N LEU A 66 -3.22 13.15 -12.00
CA LEU A 66 -4.67 12.90 -11.99
C LEU A 66 -5.32 13.24 -13.33
N ALA A 67 -4.87 14.31 -14.00
CA ALA A 67 -5.30 14.63 -15.35
C ALA A 67 -4.93 13.52 -16.35
N ALA A 68 -3.73 12.94 -16.24
CA ALA A 68 -3.28 11.85 -17.08
C ALA A 68 -4.09 10.57 -16.84
N ILE A 69 -4.39 10.23 -15.59
CA ILE A 69 -5.35 9.16 -15.23
C ILE A 69 -6.70 9.40 -15.90
N SER A 70 -7.27 10.61 -15.79
CA SER A 70 -8.60 10.92 -16.36
C SER A 70 -8.67 10.78 -17.88
N ARG A 71 -7.53 10.91 -18.56
CA ARG A 71 -7.38 10.78 -20.01
C ARG A 71 -6.99 9.36 -20.44
N ASN A 72 -6.84 8.44 -19.51
CA ASN A 72 -6.31 7.10 -19.74
C ASN A 72 -4.95 7.13 -20.48
N HIS A 73 -4.07 8.03 -20.04
CA HIS A 73 -2.74 8.21 -20.60
C HIS A 73 -1.70 8.06 -19.48
N GLN A 74 -0.76 7.13 -19.63
CA GLN A 74 0.18 6.72 -18.57
C GLN A 74 1.40 7.62 -18.41
N GLU A 75 1.44 8.73 -19.14
CA GLU A 75 2.55 9.66 -19.16
C GLU A 75 2.06 11.08 -18.91
N PHE A 76 2.89 11.89 -18.24
CA PHE A 76 2.59 13.30 -17.98
C PHE A 76 3.86 14.13 -17.85
N LEU A 77 3.74 15.42 -18.14
CA LEU A 77 4.85 16.38 -18.17
C LEU A 77 4.64 17.43 -17.09
N VAL A 78 5.66 17.68 -16.29
CA VAL A 78 5.66 18.75 -15.27
C VAL A 78 7.01 19.44 -15.30
N ASP A 79 7.00 20.76 -15.46
CA ASP A 79 8.21 21.60 -15.44
C ASP A 79 9.33 21.11 -16.38
N GLY A 80 8.94 20.57 -17.54
CA GLY A 80 9.88 20.04 -18.54
C GLY A 80 10.43 18.64 -18.26
N SER A 81 9.96 17.98 -17.19
CA SER A 81 10.33 16.61 -16.83
C SER A 81 9.19 15.64 -17.11
N ASP A 82 9.49 14.55 -17.82
CA ASP A 82 8.54 13.51 -18.15
C ASP A 82 8.40 12.50 -17.00
N TYR A 83 7.17 12.04 -16.80
CA TYR A 83 6.80 11.04 -15.82
C TYR A 83 5.99 9.93 -16.48
N TYR A 84 6.14 8.72 -15.96
CA TYR A 84 5.34 7.55 -16.30
C TYR A 84 4.67 7.02 -15.04
N PHE A 85 3.50 6.42 -15.18
CA PHE A 85 2.90 5.67 -14.08
C PHE A 85 2.27 4.37 -14.54
N GLU A 86 2.25 3.42 -13.62
CA GLU A 86 1.52 2.18 -13.77
C GLU A 86 0.58 1.98 -12.61
N LYS A 87 -0.54 1.31 -12.90
CA LYS A 87 -1.37 0.75 -11.84
C LYS A 87 -0.57 -0.40 -11.23
N PHE A 88 -0.27 -0.26 -9.94
CA PHE A 88 0.63 -1.16 -9.22
C PHE A 88 -0.12 -2.04 -8.22
N THR A 89 -1.30 -1.60 -7.77
CA THR A 89 -2.29 -2.41 -7.04
C THR A 89 -3.70 -2.10 -7.56
N ASN A 90 -4.72 -2.82 -7.08
CA ASN A 90 -6.12 -2.53 -7.43
C ASN A 90 -6.54 -1.06 -7.22
N GLU A 91 -5.92 -0.37 -6.27
CA GLU A 91 -6.29 0.99 -5.86
C GLU A 91 -5.08 1.93 -5.72
N GLY A 92 -3.94 1.55 -6.32
CA GLY A 92 -2.69 2.27 -6.18
C GLY A 92 -1.87 2.33 -7.46
N TYR A 93 -1.04 3.36 -7.54
CA TYR A 93 -0.17 3.66 -8.66
C TYR A 93 1.26 3.81 -8.20
N ARG A 94 2.18 3.34 -9.05
CA ARG A 94 3.61 3.62 -8.93
C ARG A 94 4.01 4.62 -10.00
N ILE A 95 4.63 5.71 -9.57
CA ILE A 95 4.96 6.87 -10.39
C ILE A 95 6.47 6.94 -10.52
N TYR A 96 6.93 7.15 -11.75
CA TYR A 96 8.32 7.18 -12.14
C TYR A 96 8.68 8.51 -12.78
N GLY A 97 9.80 9.09 -12.36
CA GLY A 97 10.48 10.11 -13.14
C GLY A 97 11.25 9.47 -14.31
N LEU A 98 11.20 10.10 -15.47
CA LEU A 98 11.86 9.61 -16.68
C LEU A 98 13.12 10.42 -16.98
N THR A 99 14.25 9.74 -17.10
CA THR A 99 15.50 10.34 -17.58
C THR A 99 15.83 9.80 -18.97
N PRO A 100 15.75 10.62 -20.03
CA PRO A 100 16.06 10.20 -21.39
C PRO A 100 17.51 9.74 -21.53
N VAL A 101 17.71 8.61 -22.20
CA VAL A 101 19.05 8.06 -22.49
C VAL A 101 19.27 7.80 -23.97
N ALA A 102 18.19 7.66 -24.75
CA ALA A 102 18.28 7.51 -26.19
C ALA A 102 17.06 8.11 -26.89
N GLU A 103 17.25 8.49 -28.15
CA GLU A 103 16.21 8.87 -29.08
C GLU A 103 16.29 7.99 -30.32
N VAL A 104 15.15 7.75 -30.95
CA VAL A 104 15.04 7.00 -32.19
C VAL A 104 14.30 7.85 -33.21
N PHE A 105 14.96 8.09 -34.33
CA PHE A 105 14.39 8.83 -35.45
C PHE A 105 14.79 8.14 -36.75
N LEU A 106 13.81 7.77 -37.59
CA LEU A 106 14.03 7.03 -38.84
C LEU A 106 14.91 5.78 -38.64
N ASP A 107 14.59 4.98 -37.62
CA ASP A 107 15.29 3.75 -37.22
C ASP A 107 16.75 3.94 -36.72
N GLU A 108 17.21 5.19 -36.64
CA GLU A 108 18.52 5.53 -36.08
C GLU A 108 18.39 5.79 -34.57
N VAL A 109 19.06 4.96 -33.77
CA VAL A 109 19.15 5.14 -32.31
C VAL A 109 20.35 6.03 -31.95
N THR A 110 20.09 7.17 -31.33
CA THR A 110 21.10 8.13 -30.86
C THR A 110 21.08 8.23 -29.34
N THR A 111 22.22 8.49 -28.72
CA THR A 111 22.30 8.69 -27.26
C THR A 111 21.91 10.10 -26.88
N VAL A 112 21.23 10.23 -25.74
CA VAL A 112 20.97 11.51 -25.10
C VAL A 112 21.98 11.73 -23.97
N GLY A 113 22.56 12.93 -23.92
CA GLY A 113 23.52 13.31 -22.88
C GLY A 113 24.83 12.53 -22.95
N THR A 114 25.32 12.07 -21.79
CA THR A 114 26.61 11.35 -21.64
C THR A 114 26.44 9.84 -21.54
N ALA A 115 25.25 9.31 -21.82
CA ALA A 115 25.00 7.88 -21.75
C ALA A 115 25.85 7.12 -22.78
N LEU A 116 26.46 6.02 -22.35
CA LEU A 116 27.10 5.08 -23.27
C LEU A 116 26.04 4.14 -23.82
N MET A 117 25.99 3.98 -25.14
CA MET A 117 25.16 2.99 -25.82
C MET A 117 26.02 1.81 -26.21
N SER A 118 25.81 0.67 -25.56
CA SER A 118 26.40 -0.58 -26.01
C SER A 118 25.62 -1.15 -27.19
N ASP A 119 26.26 -2.01 -27.99
CA ASP A 119 25.59 -2.67 -29.12
C ASP A 119 24.46 -3.58 -28.64
N GLU A 120 24.62 -4.20 -27.46
CA GLU A 120 23.59 -5.02 -26.83
C GLU A 120 22.37 -4.18 -26.44
N PHE A 121 22.57 -3.01 -25.83
CA PHE A 121 21.46 -2.14 -25.45
C PHE A 121 20.73 -1.60 -26.70
N ARG A 122 21.45 -1.27 -27.77
CA ARG A 122 20.87 -0.87 -29.06
C ARG A 122 20.00 -1.98 -29.65
N SER A 123 20.48 -3.22 -29.63
CA SER A 123 19.70 -4.38 -30.10
C SER A 123 18.44 -4.57 -29.28
N VAL A 124 18.50 -4.40 -27.95
CA VAL A 124 17.31 -4.47 -27.09
C VAL A 124 16.30 -3.37 -27.45
N ILE A 125 16.77 -2.13 -27.70
CA ILE A 125 15.90 -1.03 -28.13
C ILE A 125 15.19 -1.38 -29.45
N GLN A 126 15.90 -1.94 -30.42
CA GLN A 126 15.30 -2.33 -31.70
C GLN A 126 14.21 -3.41 -31.49
N ASP A 127 14.51 -4.45 -30.72
CA ASP A 127 13.56 -5.51 -30.40
C ASP A 127 12.28 -5.01 -29.72
N VAL A 128 12.38 -4.06 -28.78
CA VAL A 128 11.20 -3.53 -28.07
C VAL A 128 10.36 -2.65 -28.98
N LEU A 129 10.99 -1.90 -29.91
CA LEU A 129 10.28 -1.08 -30.89
C LEU A 129 9.54 -1.94 -31.92
N GLU A 130 10.18 -3.00 -32.42
CA GLU A 130 9.53 -3.94 -33.36
C GLU A 130 8.32 -4.65 -32.74
N LYS A 131 8.35 -4.87 -31.42
CA LYS A 131 7.29 -5.57 -30.68
C LYS A 131 6.28 -4.64 -30.03
N ASP A 132 6.40 -3.32 -30.22
CA ASP A 132 5.55 -2.29 -29.62
C ASP A 132 5.46 -2.42 -28.08
N ILE A 133 6.61 -2.67 -27.44
CA ILE A 133 6.72 -2.83 -25.99
C ILE A 133 6.99 -1.46 -25.35
N GLN A 134 6.02 -0.97 -24.57
CA GLN A 134 6.14 0.34 -23.90
C GLN A 134 7.15 0.33 -22.75
N THR A 135 7.28 -0.78 -22.01
CA THR A 135 8.20 -0.87 -20.86
C THR A 135 9.03 -2.13 -20.91
N PHE A 136 10.31 -2.03 -20.57
CA PHE A 136 11.22 -3.16 -20.60
C PHE A 136 12.32 -3.02 -19.53
N GLU A 137 12.97 -4.14 -19.21
CA GLU A 137 14.10 -4.16 -18.29
C GLU A 137 15.41 -4.47 -19.02
N TYR A 138 16.46 -3.76 -18.66
CA TYR A 138 17.81 -4.02 -19.12
C TYR A 138 18.82 -3.70 -18.01
N ALA A 139 19.76 -4.61 -17.77
CA ALA A 139 20.77 -4.47 -16.71
C ALA A 139 20.18 -4.09 -15.32
N GLY A 140 19.02 -4.65 -14.98
CA GLY A 140 18.34 -4.39 -13.69
C GLY A 140 17.68 -3.01 -13.57
N LYS A 141 17.56 -2.25 -14.67
CA LYS A 141 16.86 -0.97 -14.72
C LYS A 141 15.61 -1.10 -15.58
N LYS A 142 14.55 -0.40 -15.16
CA LYS A 142 13.32 -0.26 -15.94
C LYS A 142 13.47 0.89 -16.93
N TYR A 143 13.00 0.68 -18.14
CA TYR A 143 12.96 1.66 -19.21
C TYR A 143 11.54 1.84 -19.73
N VAL A 144 11.26 3.05 -20.20
CA VAL A 144 9.99 3.44 -20.81
C VAL A 144 10.26 3.97 -22.21
N VAL A 145 9.45 3.50 -23.16
CA VAL A 145 9.41 3.95 -24.54
C VAL A 145 8.27 4.96 -24.68
N SER A 146 8.63 6.22 -24.89
CA SER A 146 7.70 7.34 -25.02
C SER A 146 7.71 7.88 -26.45
N GLN A 147 6.56 8.24 -27.00
CA GLN A 147 6.49 8.82 -28.34
C GLN A 147 6.21 10.33 -28.29
N THR A 148 7.21 11.11 -28.71
CA THR A 148 7.11 12.57 -28.81
C THR A 148 7.14 12.98 -30.27
N LYS A 149 5.96 13.21 -30.86
CA LYS A 149 5.77 13.50 -32.29
C LYS A 149 6.30 12.38 -33.19
N LYS A 150 7.45 12.59 -33.84
CA LYS A 150 8.11 11.63 -34.74
C LYS A 150 9.36 11.01 -34.13
N ILE A 151 9.68 11.37 -32.88
CA ILE A 151 10.84 10.89 -32.16
C ILE A 151 10.34 9.94 -31.09
N THR A 152 10.90 8.73 -31.05
CA THR A 152 10.70 7.82 -29.94
C THR A 152 11.82 8.04 -28.94
N GLN A 153 11.47 8.19 -27.68
CA GLN A 153 12.41 8.43 -26.60
C GLN A 153 12.48 7.20 -25.71
N ILE A 154 13.70 6.80 -25.37
CA ILE A 154 13.97 5.72 -24.43
C ILE A 154 14.48 6.36 -23.15
N SER A 155 13.72 6.19 -22.07
CA SER A 155 14.03 6.80 -20.78
C SER A 155 14.25 5.73 -19.71
N VAL A 156 15.23 5.94 -18.83
CA VAL A 156 15.34 5.17 -17.60
C VAL A 156 14.24 5.65 -16.65
N ALA A 157 13.44 4.74 -16.13
CA ALA A 157 12.43 5.02 -15.11
C ALA A 157 13.04 4.90 -13.72
N GLN A 158 12.85 5.94 -12.91
CA GLN A 158 13.27 5.98 -11.51
C GLN A 158 12.08 6.25 -10.62
N ASP A 159 11.99 5.57 -9.49
CA ASP A 159 10.90 5.74 -8.54
C ASP A 159 10.79 7.20 -8.08
N ALA A 160 9.59 7.77 -8.23
CA ALA A 160 9.27 9.10 -7.77
C ALA A 160 8.31 9.06 -6.57
N ALA A 161 7.19 8.35 -6.71
CA ALA A 161 6.16 8.28 -5.69
C ALA A 161 5.29 7.02 -5.81
N LEU A 162 4.67 6.64 -4.70
CA LEU A 162 3.49 5.77 -4.67
C LEU A 162 2.27 6.65 -4.42
N ALA A 163 1.17 6.34 -5.08
CA ALA A 163 -0.12 6.98 -4.85
C ALA A 163 -1.15 5.90 -4.54
N SER A 164 -1.70 5.86 -3.32
CA SER A 164 -2.61 4.80 -2.86
C SER A 164 -3.80 5.38 -2.12
N LEU A 165 -4.98 4.79 -2.27
CA LEU A 165 -6.16 5.18 -1.48
C LEU A 165 -6.00 4.83 0.01
N ALA A 166 -5.23 3.79 0.30
CA ALA A 166 -5.05 3.27 1.65
C ALA A 166 -3.92 3.99 2.39
N PHE A 167 -4.24 4.48 3.59
CA PHE A 167 -3.28 5.06 4.53
C PHE A 167 -2.74 4.00 5.48
N ILE A 168 -1.64 4.32 6.15
CA ILE A 168 -1.08 3.50 7.23
C ILE A 168 -0.89 4.35 8.49
N GLU A 169 -1.27 3.80 9.64
CA GLU A 169 -1.07 4.42 10.95
C GLU A 169 -0.32 3.45 11.86
N ALA A 170 0.74 3.93 12.54
CA ALA A 170 1.43 3.13 13.53
C ALA A 170 0.65 3.09 14.86
N TYR A 171 0.79 1.98 15.60
CA TYR A 171 0.34 1.89 16.99
C TYR A 171 1.19 2.79 17.90
N ASP A 172 2.52 2.72 17.75
CA ASP A 172 3.45 3.66 18.40
C ASP A 172 3.94 4.71 17.38
N PRO A 173 3.73 6.02 17.63
CA PRO A 173 4.22 7.10 16.78
C PRO A 173 5.71 7.04 16.44
N ASN A 174 6.55 6.38 17.23
CA ASN A 174 7.97 6.18 16.95
C ASN A 174 8.21 5.43 15.63
N PHE A 175 7.26 4.63 15.17
CA PHE A 175 7.37 3.90 13.90
C PHE A 175 6.84 4.67 12.69
N ASN A 176 6.22 5.84 12.88
CA ASN A 176 5.64 6.63 11.78
C ASN A 176 6.67 6.95 10.69
N GLU A 177 7.92 7.23 11.07
CA GLU A 177 8.98 7.47 10.10
C GLU A 177 9.23 6.24 9.22
N THR A 178 9.37 5.06 9.82
CA THR A 178 9.63 3.79 9.13
C THR A 178 8.49 3.43 8.19
N ILE A 179 7.25 3.43 8.67
CA ILE A 179 6.09 3.02 7.86
C ILE A 179 5.76 4.01 6.73
N SER A 180 6.28 5.24 6.81
CA SER A 180 6.12 6.27 5.78
C SER A 180 7.26 6.27 4.76
N LYS A 181 8.28 5.41 4.89
CA LYS A 181 9.34 5.30 3.88
C LYS A 181 8.78 4.68 2.60
N PHE A 182 9.19 5.22 1.46
CA PHE A 182 8.81 4.71 0.14
C PHE A 182 9.07 3.22 -0.01
N ASP A 183 10.28 2.76 0.32
CA ASP A 183 10.65 1.36 0.12
C ASP A 183 9.87 0.43 1.05
N PHE A 184 9.54 0.86 2.27
CA PHE A 184 8.67 0.11 3.18
C PHE A 184 7.27 -0.05 2.59
N ARG A 185 6.66 1.06 2.18
CA ARG A 185 5.33 1.09 1.55
C ARG A 185 5.28 0.26 0.27
N LEU A 186 6.30 0.38 -0.58
CA LEU A 186 6.39 -0.40 -1.82
C LEU A 186 6.41 -1.90 -1.51
N LYS A 187 7.23 -2.35 -0.55
CA LYS A 187 7.32 -3.77 -0.19
C LYS A 187 6.03 -4.31 0.43
N LEU A 188 5.38 -3.53 1.29
CA LEU A 188 4.07 -3.85 1.84
C LEU A 188 3.03 -4.00 0.73
N GLU A 189 2.90 -3.02 -0.15
CA GLU A 189 1.90 -3.05 -1.22
C GLU A 189 2.17 -4.16 -2.27
N ILE A 190 3.44 -4.48 -2.57
CA ILE A 190 3.81 -5.68 -3.35
C ILE A 190 3.30 -6.94 -2.65
N ALA A 191 3.55 -7.08 -1.34
CA ALA A 191 3.15 -8.26 -0.60
C ALA A 191 1.62 -8.42 -0.56
N LEU A 192 0.89 -7.32 -0.40
CA LEU A 192 -0.58 -7.31 -0.44
C LEU A 192 -1.12 -7.74 -1.81
N GLU A 193 -0.58 -7.20 -2.91
CA GLU A 193 -0.99 -7.57 -4.27
C GLU A 193 -0.68 -9.04 -4.59
N LEU A 194 0.38 -9.60 -4.00
CA LEU A 194 0.74 -11.01 -4.13
C LEU A 194 0.04 -11.93 -3.10
N GLU A 195 -0.88 -11.42 -2.29
CA GLU A 195 -1.54 -12.13 -1.19
C GLU A 195 -0.55 -12.81 -0.23
N ALA A 196 0.62 -12.20 -0.04
CA ALA A 196 1.66 -12.70 0.85
C ALA A 196 1.36 -12.32 2.31
N ASN A 197 1.70 -13.23 3.24
CA ASN A 197 1.51 -13.01 4.68
C ASN A 197 2.59 -12.14 5.33
N GLY A 198 3.46 -11.50 4.55
CA GLY A 198 4.59 -10.74 5.06
C GLY A 198 5.58 -10.29 3.98
N PHE A 199 6.54 -9.46 4.39
CA PHE A 199 7.58 -8.91 3.51
C PHE A 199 8.86 -8.63 4.30
N LYS A 200 9.96 -8.41 3.57
CA LYS A 200 11.24 -7.99 4.16
C LYS A 200 11.52 -6.52 3.89
N TYR A 201 12.01 -5.81 4.89
CA TYR A 201 12.48 -4.42 4.79
C TYR A 201 13.73 -4.24 5.65
N GLU A 202 14.79 -3.68 5.07
CA GLU A 202 16.10 -3.44 5.74
C GLU A 202 16.73 -4.67 6.45
N GLY A 203 16.30 -5.89 6.09
CA GLY A 203 16.80 -7.15 6.66
C GLY A 203 15.83 -7.80 7.64
N ASP A 204 14.85 -7.06 8.14
CA ASP A 204 13.84 -7.54 9.07
C ASP A 204 12.63 -8.12 8.35
N ASP A 205 11.98 -9.09 9.00
CA ASP A 205 10.73 -9.70 8.57
C ASP A 205 9.54 -8.97 9.18
N TYR A 206 8.54 -8.66 8.36
CA TYR A 206 7.29 -8.02 8.77
C TYR A 206 6.12 -8.93 8.41
N GLY A 207 5.19 -9.10 9.33
CA GLY A 207 3.97 -9.89 9.12
C GLY A 207 2.82 -9.05 8.58
N ILE A 208 1.91 -9.69 7.85
CA ILE A 208 0.64 -9.10 7.39
C ILE A 208 -0.50 -9.99 7.87
N VAL A 209 -1.47 -9.40 8.56
CA VAL A 209 -2.70 -10.06 8.98
C VAL A 209 -3.88 -9.32 8.38
N ASN A 210 -4.69 -10.03 7.60
CA ASN A 210 -5.93 -9.47 7.07
C ASN A 210 -6.91 -9.24 8.21
N VAL A 211 -7.44 -8.02 8.30
CA VAL A 211 -8.48 -7.64 9.26
C VAL A 211 -9.65 -7.02 8.51
N PRO A 212 -10.87 -7.04 9.08
CA PRO A 212 -12.00 -6.37 8.47
C PRO A 212 -11.70 -4.89 8.15
N GLY A 213 -11.71 -4.55 6.87
CA GLY A 213 -11.49 -3.18 6.37
C GLY A 213 -10.02 -2.79 6.22
N GLY A 214 -9.08 -3.73 6.25
CA GLY A 214 -7.67 -3.42 6.03
C GLY A 214 -6.70 -4.56 6.38
N HIS A 215 -5.51 -4.18 6.80
CA HIS A 215 -4.43 -5.09 7.15
C HIS A 215 -3.67 -4.58 8.37
N SER A 216 -3.45 -5.47 9.34
CA SER A 216 -2.50 -5.23 10.43
C SER A 216 -1.10 -5.64 9.98
N ILE A 217 -0.13 -4.78 10.23
CA ILE A 217 1.29 -5.02 9.97
C ILE A 217 1.92 -5.38 11.31
N LEU A 218 2.67 -6.48 11.32
CA LEU A 218 3.42 -6.96 12.47
C LEU A 218 4.92 -6.68 12.29
N ASP A 219 5.62 -6.37 13.38
CA ASP A 219 7.08 -6.33 13.39
C ASP A 219 7.69 -7.75 13.40
N SER A 220 9.02 -7.83 13.44
CA SER A 220 9.76 -9.10 13.46
C SER A 220 9.53 -9.96 14.70
N GLU A 221 9.01 -9.37 15.78
CA GLU A 221 8.66 -10.05 17.03
C GLU A 221 7.17 -10.46 17.07
N ASN A 222 6.42 -10.19 16.00
CA ASN A 222 4.97 -10.34 15.87
C ASN A 222 4.14 -9.38 16.75
N ASN A 223 4.71 -8.24 17.16
CA ASN A 223 3.92 -7.19 17.79
C ASN A 223 3.19 -6.37 16.72
N LEU A 224 2.04 -5.79 17.09
CA LEU A 224 1.31 -4.87 16.22
C LEU A 224 2.13 -3.61 15.97
N LEU A 225 2.53 -3.40 14.71
CA LEU A 225 3.31 -2.25 14.28
C LEU A 225 2.40 -1.14 13.76
N ALA A 226 1.52 -1.48 12.83
CA ALA A 226 0.67 -0.52 12.13
C ALA A 226 -0.61 -1.15 11.58
N GLU A 227 -1.54 -0.29 11.17
CA GLU A 227 -2.75 -0.66 10.42
C GLU A 227 -2.80 0.08 9.10
N MET A 228 -3.09 -0.64 8.02
CA MET A 228 -3.33 -0.08 6.70
C MET A 228 -4.80 -0.26 6.31
N SER A 229 -5.46 0.81 5.88
CA SER A 229 -6.89 0.80 5.52
C SER A 229 -7.23 1.94 4.57
N ASP A 230 -8.26 1.76 3.76
CA ASP A 230 -8.92 2.79 2.96
C ASP A 230 -10.15 3.40 3.69
N ILE A 231 -10.55 2.85 4.84
CA ILE A 231 -11.60 3.38 5.71
C ILE A 231 -10.96 4.29 6.75
N TYR A 232 -11.17 5.59 6.56
CA TYR A 232 -10.76 6.61 7.52
C TYR A 232 -11.68 6.60 8.73
N VAL A 233 -11.10 6.70 9.92
CA VAL A 233 -11.83 6.89 11.18
C VAL A 233 -11.19 8.05 11.92
N ILE A 234 -11.90 9.17 11.98
CA ILE A 234 -11.40 10.43 12.53
C ILE A 234 -12.29 10.92 13.68
N PRO A 235 -11.71 11.58 14.69
CA PRO A 235 -12.48 12.25 15.73
C PRO A 235 -13.16 13.52 15.18
N PRO A 236 -14.25 14.01 15.80
CA PRO A 236 -14.87 15.28 15.45
C PRO A 236 -13.93 16.48 15.59
N ASN A 237 -13.02 16.42 16.56
CA ASN A 237 -11.96 17.40 16.75
C ASN A 237 -10.62 16.72 16.48
N LEU A 238 -9.88 17.21 15.48
CA LEU A 238 -8.60 16.64 15.04
C LEU A 238 -7.50 16.71 16.11
N ALA A 239 -7.68 17.50 17.17
CA ALA A 239 -6.78 17.50 18.32
C ALA A 239 -6.94 16.26 19.22
N ASP A 240 -8.09 15.58 19.12
CA ASP A 240 -8.36 14.36 19.88
C ASP A 240 -7.64 13.17 19.24
N LYS A 241 -7.31 12.15 20.03
CA LYS A 241 -6.76 10.89 19.54
C LYS A 241 -7.77 9.76 19.73
N LEU A 242 -7.99 8.99 18.67
CA LEU A 242 -8.76 7.75 18.73
C LEU A 242 -7.78 6.57 18.81
N PRO A 243 -7.95 5.63 19.78
CA PRO A 243 -7.18 4.40 19.82
C PRO A 243 -7.30 3.64 18.51
N LEU A 244 -6.19 3.07 18.02
CA LEU A 244 -6.21 2.33 16.77
C LEU A 244 -7.09 1.07 16.88
N ALA A 245 -7.10 0.41 18.04
CA ALA A 245 -8.04 -0.66 18.35
C ALA A 245 -9.52 -0.23 18.23
N PHE A 246 -9.87 0.99 18.66
CA PHE A 246 -11.23 1.52 18.48
C PHE A 246 -11.54 1.75 16.99
N LYS A 247 -10.59 2.33 16.24
CA LYS A 247 -10.75 2.51 14.78
C LYS A 247 -10.97 1.17 14.07
N ASN A 248 -10.26 0.12 14.47
CA ASN A 248 -10.43 -1.21 13.91
C ASN A 248 -11.83 -1.80 14.18
N MET A 249 -12.40 -1.59 15.37
CA MET A 249 -13.79 -1.99 15.65
C MET A 249 -14.79 -1.24 14.76
N VAL A 250 -14.53 0.04 14.46
CA VAL A 250 -15.36 0.81 13.52
C VAL A 250 -15.26 0.23 12.11
N ARG A 251 -14.05 -0.05 11.63
CA ARG A 251 -13.80 -0.64 10.29
C ARG A 251 -14.48 -2.00 10.15
N ASP A 252 -14.34 -2.85 11.16
CA ASP A 252 -15.02 -4.15 11.24
C ASP A 252 -16.54 -4.01 11.17
N ALA A 253 -17.12 -3.11 11.97
CA ALA A 253 -18.55 -2.85 11.92
C ALA A 253 -19.02 -2.32 10.55
N ILE A 254 -18.20 -1.52 9.85
CA ILE A 254 -18.52 -1.03 8.51
C ILE A 254 -18.49 -2.17 7.48
N VAL A 255 -17.43 -2.98 7.47
CA VAL A 255 -17.27 -4.08 6.50
C VAL A 255 -18.34 -5.15 6.68
N ASP A 256 -18.62 -5.53 7.93
CA ASP A 256 -19.64 -6.53 8.24
C ASP A 256 -21.06 -5.96 8.27
N SER A 257 -21.25 -4.68 7.94
CA SER A 257 -22.55 -3.99 7.98
C SER A 257 -23.26 -4.10 9.34
N LYS A 258 -22.51 -4.06 10.43
CA LYS A 258 -23.02 -4.05 11.80
C LYS A 258 -23.58 -2.67 12.14
N GLU A 259 -24.72 -2.65 12.84
CA GLU A 259 -25.33 -1.40 13.34
C GLU A 259 -24.66 -0.90 14.63
N SER A 260 -23.89 -1.75 15.32
CA SER A 260 -23.21 -1.41 16.56
C SER A 260 -22.03 -2.34 16.86
N PHE A 261 -21.15 -1.91 17.77
CA PHE A 261 -20.12 -2.73 18.41
C PHE A 261 -19.94 -2.34 19.87
N VAL A 262 -19.30 -3.21 20.65
CA VAL A 262 -18.87 -2.90 22.02
C VAL A 262 -17.36 -2.71 22.01
N TYR A 263 -16.89 -1.63 22.62
CA TYR A 263 -15.48 -1.38 22.82
C TYR A 263 -15.17 -1.26 24.31
N ARG A 264 -14.11 -1.96 24.73
CA ARG A 264 -13.56 -1.91 26.07
C ARG A 264 -12.33 -1.01 26.07
N ASP A 265 -12.37 0.06 26.84
CA ASP A 265 -11.23 0.97 26.96
C ASP A 265 -10.13 0.40 27.89
N SER A 266 -9.02 1.13 28.01
CA SER A 266 -7.89 0.78 28.88
C SER A 266 -8.24 0.69 30.37
N SER A 267 -9.35 1.30 30.80
CA SER A 267 -9.86 1.17 32.18
C SER A 267 -10.69 -0.09 32.40
N GLY A 268 -10.97 -0.84 31.34
CA GLY A 268 -11.86 -2.01 31.36
C GLY A 268 -13.34 -1.65 31.22
N LYS A 269 -13.68 -0.38 31.00
CA LYS A 269 -15.08 0.05 30.82
C LYS A 269 -15.56 -0.33 29.43
N GLU A 270 -16.64 -1.09 29.37
CA GLU A 270 -17.33 -1.40 28.12
C GLU A 270 -18.33 -0.29 27.77
N THR A 271 -18.30 0.14 26.52
CA THR A 271 -19.25 1.09 25.95
C THR A 271 -19.75 0.55 24.62
N LYS A 272 -21.07 0.52 24.43
CA LYS A 272 -21.68 0.19 23.14
C LYS A 272 -21.71 1.43 22.25
N TYR A 273 -21.31 1.28 21.01
CA TYR A 273 -21.27 2.32 19.99
C TYR A 273 -22.22 1.97 18.85
N LEU A 274 -23.02 2.94 18.42
CA LEU A 274 -23.94 2.84 17.29
C LEU A 274 -23.27 3.41 16.03
N LEU A 275 -23.48 2.74 14.90
CA LEU A 275 -23.08 3.21 13.57
C LEU A 275 -24.31 3.69 12.82
N VAL A 276 -24.30 4.96 12.42
CA VAL A 276 -25.34 5.53 11.55
C VAL A 276 -24.72 5.82 10.19
N LYS A 277 -25.10 5.04 9.18
CA LYS A 277 -24.66 5.22 7.80
C LYS A 277 -25.42 6.38 7.14
N ASN A 278 -24.68 7.25 6.47
CA ASN A 278 -25.20 8.30 5.59
C ASN A 278 -24.39 8.32 4.29
N GLU A 279 -24.97 7.79 3.21
CA GLU A 279 -24.29 7.54 1.93
C GLU A 279 -23.01 6.69 2.12
N ASN A 280 -21.83 7.27 1.83
CA ASN A 280 -20.52 6.64 1.97
C ASN A 280 -19.78 7.05 3.26
N ASN A 281 -20.51 7.59 4.24
CA ASN A 281 -19.98 8.03 5.52
C ASN A 281 -20.73 7.35 6.67
N TRP A 282 -20.08 7.26 7.82
CA TRP A 282 -20.64 6.71 9.05
C TRP A 282 -20.39 7.66 10.21
N SER A 283 -21.42 7.91 11.01
CA SER A 283 -21.29 8.54 12.32
C SER A 283 -21.23 7.46 13.38
N ILE A 284 -20.28 7.58 14.31
CA ILE A 284 -20.07 6.66 15.42
C ILE A 284 -20.25 7.42 16.73
N LYS A 285 -21.19 6.97 17.55
CA LYS A 285 -21.51 7.58 18.85
C LYS A 285 -21.79 6.50 19.87
N ALA A 286 -21.44 6.73 21.13
CA ALA A 286 -21.86 5.86 22.20
C ALA A 286 -23.39 5.85 22.30
N GLU A 287 -23.95 4.67 22.59
CA GLU A 287 -25.35 4.53 22.94
C GLU A 287 -25.60 5.31 24.24
N GLU A 288 -26.44 6.34 24.18
CA GLU A 288 -26.92 7.02 25.37
C GLU A 288 -27.83 6.03 26.13
N GLY A 289 -27.53 5.83 27.42
CA GLY A 289 -28.32 4.96 28.31
C GLY A 289 -29.61 5.62 28.79
#